data_AF-A0A2M8CSC5-F1
#
_entry.id   AF-A0A2M8CSC5-F1
#
_cell.length_a   1.000
_cell.length_b   1.000
_cell.length_c   1.000
_cell.angle_alpha   90.00
_cell.angle_beta   90.00
_cell.angle_gamma   90.00
#
_symmetry.space_group_name_H-M   'P 1'
#
loop_
_entity.id
_entity.type
_entity.pdbx_description
1 polymer ?
#
loop_
_entity_poly.entity_id
_entity_poly.type
_entity_poly.pdbx_seq_one_letter_code
_entity_poly.pdbx_strand_id
1 'polypeptide(L)'
;MKKMFFALLILSLLTACAPVAATPAPATQTSTPIPPSATVTLLPPTATSAPTETASATATSAPTETFTPEPSATRAETISEMLQTHIVFYLILPEKGRTDACGSISVEPIISKRYRTGDKIQDVQIALNMLFSVGTQFYNAYYNALWNTNMSINAYTYDKERDYMTIDFGGYLPLNQLSRCDKHGIREEIWKTFYHYGIKEKTFTYYGKFIIDLLSRK
;
A
#
# COMPACT_ATOMS: atom_id res chain seq x y z
N MET A 1 -42.08 -37.94 -10.55
CA MET A 1 -42.89 -37.84 -11.80
C MET A 1 -43.69 -36.55 -11.77
N LYS A 2 -43.56 -35.73 -12.84
CA LYS A 2 -44.51 -34.68 -13.33
C LYS A 2 -44.81 -33.50 -12.37
N LYS A 3 -44.86 -32.22 -12.76
CA LYS A 3 -44.82 -31.53 -14.07
C LYS A 3 -44.66 -30.02 -13.80
N MET A 4 -43.92 -29.36 -14.70
CA MET A 4 -44.13 -28.03 -15.28
C MET A 4 -45.05 -27.03 -14.55
N PHE A 5 -44.52 -25.84 -14.26
CA PHE A 5 -45.25 -24.60 -14.50
C PHE A 5 -44.38 -23.62 -15.30
N PHE A 6 -44.85 -23.41 -16.52
CA PHE A 6 -44.28 -22.65 -17.61
C PHE A 6 -45.05 -21.33 -17.67
N ALA A 7 -44.33 -20.24 -17.93
CA ALA A 7 -44.83 -18.99 -18.51
C ALA A 7 -45.95 -18.21 -17.80
N LEU A 8 -45.59 -17.03 -17.28
CA LEU A 8 -46.41 -15.85 -17.54
C LEU A 8 -45.51 -14.64 -17.83
N LEU A 9 -45.38 -14.38 -19.12
CA LEU A 9 -44.81 -13.18 -19.72
C LEU A 9 -45.96 -12.18 -19.87
N ILE A 10 -46.01 -11.15 -19.02
CA ILE A 10 -46.86 -9.97 -19.24
C ILE A 10 -46.01 -8.70 -19.07
N LEU A 11 -45.43 -8.30 -20.20
CA LEU A 11 -45.49 -6.95 -20.76
C LEU A 11 -46.00 -5.85 -19.81
N SER A 12 -45.08 -5.13 -19.19
CA SER A 12 -45.35 -3.83 -18.56
C SER A 12 -44.50 -2.76 -19.26
N LEU A 13 -44.98 -2.35 -20.44
CA LEU A 13 -44.57 -1.13 -21.12
C LEU A 13 -45.17 0.06 -20.35
N LEU A 14 -44.39 0.67 -19.46
CA LEU A 14 -44.68 1.99 -18.90
C LEU A 14 -43.51 2.93 -19.18
N THR A 15 -43.71 3.69 -20.25
CA THR A 15 -43.24 5.04 -20.53
C THR A 15 -42.87 5.83 -19.28
N ALA A 16 -41.57 6.14 -19.12
CA ALA A 16 -41.10 7.24 -18.28
C ALA A 16 -40.29 8.20 -19.15
N CYS A 17 -40.91 9.34 -19.43
CA CYS A 17 -40.27 10.53 -20.01
C CYS A 17 -39.28 11.07 -18.96
N ALA A 18 -37.98 11.06 -19.27
CA ALA A 18 -36.97 11.70 -18.44
C ALA A 18 -36.68 13.11 -18.98
N PRO A 19 -36.59 14.14 -18.11
CA PRO A 19 -36.29 15.50 -18.52
C PRO A 19 -34.85 15.61 -19.04
N VAL A 20 -34.69 16.38 -20.12
CA VAL A 20 -33.40 16.81 -20.66
C VAL A 20 -32.69 17.65 -19.60
N ALA A 21 -31.63 17.09 -19.02
CA ALA A 21 -30.75 17.81 -18.11
C ALA A 21 -29.89 18.82 -18.90
N ALA A 22 -29.89 20.07 -18.47
CA ALA A 22 -29.09 21.14 -19.04
C ALA A 22 -27.59 20.83 -18.94
N THR A 23 -26.88 21.09 -20.04
CA THR A 23 -25.41 20.99 -20.13
C THR A 23 -24.77 22.00 -19.17
N PRO A 24 -23.89 21.56 -18.24
CA PRO A 24 -23.15 22.49 -17.39
C PRO A 24 -22.17 23.32 -18.24
N ALA A 25 -22.14 24.62 -18.00
CA ALA A 25 -21.18 25.53 -18.61
C ALA A 25 -19.73 25.14 -18.23
N PRO A 26 -18.74 25.38 -19.11
CA PRO A 26 -17.34 25.14 -18.79
C PRO A 26 -16.91 26.00 -17.59
N ALA A 27 -16.39 25.37 -16.55
CA ALA A 27 -15.78 26.08 -15.42
C ALA A 27 -14.48 26.74 -15.87
N THR A 28 -14.44 28.08 -15.83
CA THR A 28 -13.23 28.88 -16.01
C THR A 28 -12.25 28.54 -14.89
N GLN A 29 -11.07 28.02 -15.24
CA GLN A 29 -10.01 27.75 -14.28
C GLN A 29 -9.38 29.08 -13.85
N THR A 30 -9.68 29.52 -12.63
CA THR A 30 -8.94 30.59 -11.96
C THR A 30 -7.65 29.98 -11.41
N SER A 31 -6.50 30.38 -11.94
CA SER A 31 -5.20 30.03 -11.41
C SER A 31 -4.99 30.72 -10.06
N THR A 32 -4.97 29.94 -8.98
CA THR A 32 -4.58 30.45 -7.66
C THR A 32 -3.07 30.67 -7.64
N PRO A 33 -2.57 31.86 -7.30
CA PRO A 33 -1.14 32.14 -7.22
C PRO A 33 -0.49 31.34 -6.08
N ILE A 34 0.67 30.75 -6.39
CA ILE A 34 1.48 29.96 -5.45
C ILE A 34 2.08 30.92 -4.40
N PRO A 35 1.98 30.63 -3.09
CA PRO A 35 2.59 31.46 -2.06
C PRO A 35 4.13 31.39 -2.13
N PRO A 36 4.84 32.49 -1.80
CA PRO A 36 6.30 32.52 -1.82
C PRO A 36 6.89 31.53 -0.82
N SER A 37 7.88 30.77 -1.29
CA SER A 37 8.64 29.82 -0.48
C SER A 37 9.47 30.56 0.57
N ALA A 38 9.29 30.22 1.84
CA ALA A 38 10.04 30.81 2.94
C ALA A 38 11.51 30.34 2.90
N THR A 39 12.42 31.30 2.73
CA THR A 39 13.87 31.08 2.84
C THR A 39 14.22 30.70 4.29
N VAL A 40 14.71 29.47 4.49
CA VAL A 40 15.21 29.01 5.78
C VAL A 40 16.55 29.71 6.05
N THR A 41 16.53 30.63 7.01
CA THR A 41 17.74 31.27 7.54
C THR A 41 18.43 30.30 8.50
N LEU A 42 19.62 29.82 8.14
CA LEU A 42 20.45 28.98 9.01
C LEU A 42 21.01 29.84 10.16
N LEU A 43 20.70 29.45 11.40
CA LEU A 43 21.29 30.07 12.60
C LEU A 43 22.78 29.70 12.72
N PRO A 44 23.63 30.62 13.22
CA PRO A 44 25.05 30.36 13.42
C PRO A 44 25.30 29.36 14.57
N PRO A 45 26.40 28.58 14.51
CA PRO A 45 26.74 27.60 15.54
C PRO A 45 27.17 28.30 16.85
N THR A 46 26.54 27.91 17.95
CA THR A 46 26.93 28.29 19.31
C THR A 46 28.24 27.60 19.68
N ALA A 47 29.25 28.38 20.09
CA ALA A 47 30.52 27.86 20.56
C ALA A 47 30.36 27.17 21.93
N THR A 48 30.67 25.88 21.97
CA THR A 48 30.73 25.07 23.19
C THR A 48 32.04 25.33 23.93
N SER A 49 31.95 25.73 25.20
CA SER A 49 33.10 25.93 26.09
C SER A 49 33.80 24.61 26.43
N ALA A 50 35.13 24.64 26.40
CA ALA A 50 36.01 23.52 26.76
C ALA A 50 35.94 23.18 28.27
N PRO A 51 36.01 21.89 28.66
CA PRO A 51 36.09 21.51 30.06
C PRO A 51 37.50 21.73 30.63
N THR A 52 37.55 22.15 31.90
CA THR A 52 38.77 22.27 32.71
C THR A 52 39.16 20.89 33.25
N GLU A 53 40.38 20.44 32.96
CA GLU A 53 40.92 19.19 33.49
C GLU A 53 41.36 19.37 34.95
N THR A 54 40.77 18.60 35.85
CA THR A 54 41.26 18.41 37.22
C THR A 54 41.97 17.06 37.28
N ALA A 55 43.30 17.07 37.40
CA ALA A 55 44.08 15.86 37.58
C ALA A 55 43.95 15.37 39.04
N SER A 56 43.21 14.27 39.23
CA SER A 56 43.22 13.48 40.46
C SER A 56 44.01 12.21 40.21
N ALA A 57 45.13 12.03 40.91
CA ALA A 57 45.92 10.81 40.87
C ALA A 57 45.17 9.68 41.59
N THR A 58 44.49 8.83 40.82
CA THR A 58 43.84 7.61 41.33
C THR A 58 44.83 6.45 41.24
N ALA A 59 44.99 5.74 42.37
CA ALA A 59 45.83 4.56 42.47
C ALA A 59 45.43 3.49 41.44
N THR A 60 46.43 2.98 40.71
CA THR A 60 46.27 1.90 39.73
C THR A 60 45.92 0.60 40.43
N SER A 61 44.65 0.21 40.40
CA SER A 61 44.21 -1.15 40.75
C SER A 61 44.67 -2.15 39.69
N ALA A 62 45.07 -3.34 40.13
CA ALA A 62 45.47 -4.45 39.27
C ALA A 62 44.41 -4.76 38.19
N PRO A 63 44.83 -5.22 36.99
CA PRO A 63 43.90 -5.49 35.89
C PRO A 63 42.87 -6.54 36.33
N THR A 64 41.61 -6.12 36.42
CA THR A 64 40.48 -7.05 36.55
C THR A 64 40.35 -7.77 35.21
N GLU A 65 40.49 -9.10 35.22
CA GLU A 65 40.20 -9.92 34.05
C GLU A 65 38.78 -9.63 33.56
N THR A 66 38.68 -8.90 32.47
CA THR A 66 37.41 -8.59 31.83
C THR A 66 37.05 -9.79 30.98
N PHE A 67 36.17 -10.63 31.51
CA PHE A 67 35.56 -11.71 30.73
C PHE A 67 34.83 -11.09 29.54
N THR A 68 35.38 -11.29 28.34
CA THR A 68 34.68 -10.95 27.10
C THR A 68 33.55 -11.94 26.94
N PRO A 69 32.27 -11.52 26.97
CA PRO A 69 31.17 -12.46 26.76
C PRO A 69 31.34 -13.11 25.39
N GLU A 70 31.28 -14.44 25.37
CA GLU A 70 31.30 -15.22 24.14
C GLU A 70 30.13 -14.77 23.25
N PRO A 71 30.35 -14.55 21.93
CA PRO A 71 29.30 -14.08 21.05
C PRO A 71 28.14 -15.07 21.06
N SER A 72 27.00 -14.64 21.64
CA SER A 72 25.79 -15.45 21.65
C SER A 72 25.32 -15.63 20.21
N ALA A 73 25.20 -16.88 19.77
CA ALA A 73 24.70 -17.22 18.44
C ALA A 73 23.28 -16.65 18.28
N THR A 74 23.13 -15.60 17.48
CA THR A 74 21.82 -15.04 17.16
C THR A 74 21.11 -16.01 16.22
N ARG A 75 20.04 -16.65 16.68
CA ARG A 75 19.21 -17.53 15.86
C ARG A 75 18.65 -16.72 14.68
N ALA A 76 18.90 -17.18 13.46
CA ALA A 76 18.29 -16.62 12.26
C ALA A 76 16.77 -16.89 12.26
N GLU A 77 15.99 -15.87 11.93
CA GLU A 77 14.54 -15.96 11.81
C GLU A 77 14.16 -16.79 10.58
N THR A 78 13.15 -17.64 10.72
CA THR A 78 12.59 -18.42 9.61
C THR A 78 11.67 -17.56 8.75
N ILE A 79 11.46 -17.94 7.48
CA ILE A 79 10.52 -17.22 6.59
C ILE A 79 9.12 -17.12 7.20
N SER A 80 8.66 -18.19 7.87
CA SER A 80 7.34 -18.20 8.52
C SER A 80 7.25 -17.18 9.67
N GLU A 81 8.30 -17.08 10.48
CA GLU A 81 8.40 -16.07 11.54
C GLU A 81 8.44 -14.66 10.92
N MET A 82 9.27 -14.45 9.89
CA MET A 82 9.38 -13.15 9.21
C MET A 82 8.06 -12.68 8.61
N LEU A 83 7.26 -13.59 8.02
CA LEU A 83 5.94 -13.26 7.49
C LEU A 83 4.96 -12.76 8.57
N GLN A 84 5.17 -13.13 9.83
CA GLN A 84 4.32 -12.71 10.95
C GLN A 84 4.85 -11.48 11.67
N THR A 85 6.17 -11.26 11.68
CA THR A 85 6.83 -10.20 12.44
C THR A 85 7.14 -8.96 11.62
N HIS A 86 7.21 -9.06 10.29
CA HIS A 86 7.55 -7.96 9.40
C HIS A 86 6.36 -7.43 8.60
N ILE A 87 6.54 -6.21 8.07
CA ILE A 87 5.65 -5.65 7.04
C ILE A 87 5.93 -6.38 5.73
N VAL A 88 4.88 -6.94 5.15
CA VAL A 88 4.86 -7.69 3.90
C VAL A 88 3.90 -7.04 2.91
N PHE A 89 4.31 -6.95 1.65
CA PHE A 89 3.45 -6.64 0.52
C PHE A 89 3.68 -7.67 -0.59
N TYR A 90 2.78 -7.76 -1.57
CA TYR A 90 2.84 -8.81 -2.58
C TYR A 90 3.10 -8.23 -3.96
N LEU A 91 3.98 -8.88 -4.71
CA LEU A 91 4.24 -8.60 -6.12
C LEU A 91 4.00 -9.87 -6.94
N ILE A 92 3.85 -9.71 -8.25
CA ILE A 92 3.54 -10.82 -9.15
C ILE A 92 4.83 -11.55 -9.51
N LEU A 93 4.85 -12.88 -9.39
CA LEU A 93 5.82 -13.72 -10.05
C LEU A 93 5.27 -14.07 -11.43
N PRO A 94 5.80 -13.48 -12.52
CA PRO A 94 5.29 -13.75 -13.85
C PRO A 94 5.54 -15.20 -14.27
N GLU A 95 4.67 -15.74 -15.10
CA GLU A 95 4.87 -17.04 -15.73
C GLU A 95 6.18 -17.02 -16.55
N LYS A 96 6.87 -18.17 -16.62
CA LYS A 96 8.19 -18.26 -17.28
C LYS A 96 8.13 -17.71 -18.72
N GLY A 97 8.99 -16.75 -19.01
CA GLY A 97 9.10 -16.10 -20.32
C GLY A 97 8.18 -14.90 -20.53
N ARG A 98 7.39 -14.53 -19.52
CA ARG A 98 6.53 -13.33 -19.54
C ARG A 98 7.19 -12.15 -18.84
N THR A 99 6.75 -10.95 -19.24
CA THR A 99 7.18 -9.66 -18.67
C THR A 99 5.99 -8.79 -18.28
N ASP A 100 4.83 -9.41 -18.08
CA ASP A 100 3.54 -8.78 -17.79
C ASP A 100 2.77 -9.58 -16.74
N ALA A 101 1.64 -9.04 -16.27
CA ALA A 101 0.74 -9.69 -15.32
C ALA A 101 -0.29 -10.64 -15.99
N CYS A 102 0.00 -11.14 -17.19
CA CYS A 102 -0.92 -12.00 -17.92
C CYS A 102 -0.67 -13.49 -17.63
N GLY A 103 -1.67 -14.33 -17.93
CA GLY A 103 -1.60 -15.78 -17.72
C GLY A 103 -2.05 -16.19 -16.33
N SER A 104 -1.45 -17.26 -15.81
CA SER A 104 -1.69 -17.71 -14.43
C SER A 104 -0.82 -16.90 -13.48
N ILE A 105 -1.39 -15.82 -12.94
CA ILE A 105 -0.68 -14.97 -11.98
C ILE A 105 -0.40 -15.73 -10.68
N SER A 106 0.85 -15.70 -10.21
CA SER A 106 1.21 -16.01 -8.83
C SER A 106 1.62 -14.72 -8.16
N VAL A 107 1.22 -14.51 -6.91
CA VAL A 107 1.64 -13.36 -6.10
C VAL A 107 2.49 -13.87 -4.95
N GLU A 108 3.68 -13.31 -4.82
CA GLU A 108 4.68 -13.74 -3.85
C GLU A 108 4.91 -12.64 -2.79
N PRO A 109 5.14 -13.03 -1.52
CA PRO A 109 5.37 -12.07 -0.46
C PRO A 109 6.77 -11.43 -0.58
N ILE A 110 6.79 -10.10 -0.56
CA ILE A 110 7.99 -9.28 -0.39
C ILE A 110 8.07 -8.87 1.07
N ILE A 111 8.98 -9.51 1.79
CA ILE A 111 9.20 -9.24 3.21
C ILE A 111 10.13 -8.03 3.35
N SER A 112 9.63 -6.96 3.96
CA SER A 112 10.46 -5.79 4.24
C SER A 112 11.35 -6.01 5.46
N LYS A 113 12.29 -5.10 5.71
CA LYS A 113 13.07 -5.05 6.95
C LYS A 113 12.34 -4.36 8.11
N ARG A 114 11.11 -3.87 7.90
CA ARG A 114 10.35 -3.17 8.94
C ARG A 114 9.54 -4.19 9.72
N TYR A 115 9.65 -4.14 11.04
CA TYR A 115 8.79 -4.91 11.93
C TYR A 115 7.37 -4.35 11.92
N ARG A 116 6.40 -5.22 12.16
CA ARG A 116 5.01 -4.85 12.41
C ARG A 116 4.92 -4.01 13.68
N THR A 117 3.98 -3.07 13.66
CA THR A 117 3.69 -2.20 14.80
C THR A 117 2.81 -2.90 15.85
N GLY A 118 2.09 -3.96 15.44
CA GLY A 118 1.07 -4.61 16.25
C GLY A 118 -0.32 -4.01 16.06
N ASP A 119 -0.43 -2.83 15.44
CA ASP A 119 -1.70 -2.29 14.95
C ASP A 119 -1.89 -2.70 13.49
N LYS A 120 -2.82 -3.63 13.25
CA LYS A 120 -3.11 -4.14 11.90
C LYS A 120 -3.53 -3.05 10.91
N ILE A 121 -4.16 -1.96 11.37
CA ILE A 121 -4.58 -0.86 10.50
C ILE A 121 -3.37 -0.08 10.03
N GLN A 122 -2.48 0.26 10.96
CA GLN A 122 -1.22 0.92 10.64
C GLN A 122 -0.34 0.04 9.75
N ASP A 123 -0.25 -1.26 10.04
CA ASP A 123 0.56 -2.20 9.27
C ASP A 123 0.05 -2.34 7.83
N VAL A 124 -1.28 -2.41 7.61
CA VAL A 124 -1.88 -2.38 6.27
C VAL A 124 -1.53 -1.10 5.51
N GLN A 125 -1.60 0.05 6.18
CA GLN A 125 -1.25 1.32 5.55
C GLN A 125 0.22 1.37 5.14
N ILE A 126 1.12 0.91 6.01
CA ILE A 126 2.55 0.86 5.71
C ILE A 126 2.77 -0.09 4.52
N ALA A 127 2.17 -1.27 4.53
CA ALA A 127 2.32 -2.27 3.48
C ALA A 127 1.84 -1.77 2.10
N LEU A 128 0.65 -1.17 2.05
CA LEU A 128 0.10 -0.63 0.80
C LEU A 128 0.93 0.56 0.29
N ASN A 129 1.36 1.46 1.18
CA ASN A 129 2.25 2.55 0.78
C ASN A 129 3.60 2.03 0.27
N MET A 130 4.14 0.96 0.86
CA MET A 130 5.36 0.32 0.35
C MET A 130 5.15 -0.29 -1.03
N LEU A 131 4.02 -0.98 -1.26
CA LEU A 131 3.64 -1.49 -2.58
C LEU A 131 3.57 -0.36 -3.62
N PHE A 132 2.89 0.74 -3.31
CA PHE A 132 2.77 1.89 -4.21
C PHE A 132 4.11 2.62 -4.45
N SER A 133 5.05 2.52 -3.51
CA SER A 133 6.36 3.18 -3.58
C SER A 133 7.40 2.40 -4.40
N VAL A 134 7.12 1.17 -4.86
CA VAL A 134 8.10 0.37 -5.61
C VAL A 134 8.57 1.10 -6.86
N GLY A 135 7.66 1.75 -7.60
CA GLY A 135 7.98 2.68 -8.71
C GLY A 135 8.70 2.08 -9.92
N THR A 136 9.06 0.79 -9.90
CA THR A 136 9.72 0.08 -11.00
C THR A 136 8.84 -1.04 -11.52
N GLN A 137 8.97 -1.36 -12.82
CA GLN A 137 8.23 -2.45 -13.45
C GLN A 137 8.61 -3.82 -12.90
N PHE A 138 9.90 -3.96 -12.58
CA PHE A 138 10.43 -5.16 -11.96
C PHE A 138 11.15 -4.82 -10.66
N TYR A 139 10.89 -5.62 -9.64
CA TYR A 139 11.64 -5.66 -8.40
C TYR A 139 12.28 -7.04 -8.32
N ASN A 140 13.57 -7.13 -8.67
CA ASN A 140 14.23 -8.41 -8.95
C ASN A 140 13.50 -9.22 -10.04
N ALA A 141 12.99 -10.41 -9.70
CA ALA A 141 12.24 -11.28 -10.61
C ALA A 141 10.72 -11.04 -10.57
N TYR A 142 10.25 -10.14 -9.70
CA TYR A 142 8.82 -9.89 -9.50
C TYR A 142 8.36 -8.72 -10.36
N TYR A 143 7.27 -8.93 -11.09
CA TYR A 143 6.54 -7.90 -11.82
C TYR A 143 5.68 -7.09 -10.85
N ASN A 144 5.68 -5.77 -11.03
CA ASN A 144 4.85 -4.84 -10.27
C ASN A 144 3.81 -4.23 -11.21
N ALA A 145 2.53 -4.58 -11.07
CA ALA A 145 1.49 -4.07 -11.97
C ALA A 145 1.17 -2.58 -11.76
N LEU A 146 1.64 -2.00 -10.64
CA LEU A 146 1.46 -0.60 -10.26
C LEU A 146 2.60 0.32 -10.76
N TRP A 147 3.57 -0.19 -11.53
CA TRP A 147 4.81 0.54 -11.86
C TRP A 147 4.62 1.88 -12.59
N ASN A 148 3.59 1.99 -13.42
CA ASN A 148 3.25 3.22 -14.14
C ASN A 148 2.07 3.97 -13.47
N THR A 149 1.97 3.85 -12.15
CA THR A 149 0.94 4.51 -11.34
C THR A 149 1.62 5.36 -10.27
N ASN A 150 0.87 6.30 -9.70
CA ASN A 150 1.27 7.02 -8.50
C ASN A 150 0.08 6.99 -7.54
N MET A 151 -0.32 5.79 -7.15
CA MET A 151 -1.43 5.57 -6.23
C MET A 151 -1.01 5.89 -4.79
N SER A 152 -1.94 6.40 -4.00
CA SER A 152 -1.74 6.61 -2.57
C SER A 152 -3.02 6.31 -1.80
N ILE A 153 -2.91 6.12 -0.49
CA ILE A 153 -4.10 6.13 0.38
C ILE A 153 -4.55 7.58 0.56
N ASN A 154 -5.77 7.90 0.15
CA ASN A 154 -6.38 9.22 0.34
C ASN A 154 -7.09 9.28 1.70
N ALA A 155 -7.95 8.30 1.97
CA ALA A 155 -8.69 8.19 3.22
C ALA A 155 -8.93 6.71 3.57
N TYR A 156 -9.21 6.44 4.84
CA TYR A 156 -9.63 5.12 5.27
C TYR A 156 -10.55 5.22 6.48
N THR A 157 -11.41 4.24 6.65
CA THR A 157 -12.22 4.04 7.84
C THR A 157 -12.13 2.58 8.26
N TYR A 158 -12.14 2.34 9.56
CA TYR A 158 -12.12 1.00 10.12
C TYR A 158 -13.25 0.83 11.12
N ASP A 159 -14.11 -0.15 10.87
CA ASP A 159 -15.15 -0.59 11.77
C ASP A 159 -14.66 -1.83 12.52
N LYS A 160 -14.36 -1.64 13.80
CA LYS A 160 -13.82 -2.68 14.68
C LYS A 160 -14.83 -3.80 14.98
N GLU A 161 -16.13 -3.49 15.00
CA GLU A 161 -17.16 -4.48 15.35
C GLU A 161 -17.33 -5.52 14.24
N ARG A 162 -17.26 -5.07 12.99
CA ARG A 162 -17.36 -5.93 11.80
C ARG A 162 -16.02 -6.43 11.27
N ASP A 163 -14.92 -5.91 11.81
CA ASP A 163 -13.58 -6.09 11.24
C ASP A 163 -13.54 -5.74 9.74
N TYR A 164 -14.11 -4.57 9.43
CA TYR A 164 -14.37 -4.09 8.09
C TYR A 164 -13.59 -2.79 7.84
N MET A 165 -12.78 -2.76 6.79
CA MET A 165 -12.00 -1.56 6.42
C MET A 165 -12.44 -1.02 5.05
N THR A 166 -12.69 0.28 4.99
CA THR A 166 -12.82 0.99 3.71
C THR A 166 -11.54 1.78 3.46
N ILE A 167 -10.96 1.64 2.28
CA ILE A 167 -9.81 2.45 1.86
C ILE A 167 -10.18 3.16 0.56
N ASP A 168 -10.12 4.48 0.58
CA ASP A 168 -10.18 5.31 -0.60
C ASP A 168 -8.76 5.63 -1.08
N PHE A 169 -8.46 5.19 -2.29
CA PHE A 169 -7.21 5.49 -2.97
C PHE A 169 -7.32 6.80 -3.74
N GLY A 170 -6.21 7.52 -3.82
CA GLY A 170 -6.04 8.70 -4.66
C GLY A 170 -4.83 8.57 -5.57
N GLY A 171 -4.46 9.68 -6.20
CA GLY A 171 -3.26 9.79 -7.01
C GLY A 171 -3.52 9.56 -8.51
N TYR A 172 -2.55 8.95 -9.20
CA TYR A 172 -2.62 8.69 -10.65
C TYR A 172 -2.77 7.21 -10.97
N LEU A 173 -3.86 6.86 -11.66
CA LEU A 173 -4.14 5.52 -12.17
C LEU A 173 -4.61 5.61 -13.63
N PRO A 174 -3.75 5.28 -14.62
CA PRO A 174 -4.07 5.48 -16.03
C PRO A 174 -4.96 4.36 -16.60
N LEU A 175 -6.21 4.28 -16.14
CA LEU A 175 -7.16 3.19 -16.44
C LEU A 175 -7.29 2.83 -17.94
N ASN A 176 -7.16 3.82 -18.82
CA ASN A 176 -7.27 3.64 -20.27
C ASN A 176 -5.96 3.17 -20.94
N GLN A 177 -4.82 3.28 -20.24
CA GLN A 177 -3.51 2.84 -20.73
C GLN A 177 -3.11 1.48 -20.15
N LEU A 178 -3.76 1.05 -19.06
CA LEU A 178 -3.52 -0.25 -18.45
C LEU A 178 -4.06 -1.38 -19.30
N SER A 179 -3.21 -2.39 -19.55
CA SER A 179 -3.66 -3.64 -20.15
C SER A 179 -4.68 -4.34 -19.24
N ARG A 180 -5.49 -5.24 -19.81
CA ARG A 180 -6.39 -6.09 -19.02
C ARG A 180 -5.65 -6.88 -17.94
N CYS A 181 -4.42 -7.27 -18.24
CA CYS A 181 -3.57 -8.03 -17.32
C CYS A 181 -3.04 -7.16 -16.19
N ASP A 182 -2.61 -5.94 -16.45
CA ASP A 182 -2.19 -5.01 -15.39
C ASP A 182 -3.35 -4.67 -14.47
N LYS A 183 -4.56 -4.44 -15.02
CA LYS A 183 -5.76 -4.23 -14.20
C LYS A 183 -6.04 -5.41 -13.27
N HIS A 184 -5.86 -6.64 -13.77
CA HIS A 184 -5.98 -7.84 -12.95
C HIS A 184 -4.87 -7.94 -11.91
N GLY A 185 -3.62 -7.68 -12.29
CA GLY A 185 -2.45 -7.70 -11.41
C GLY A 185 -2.56 -6.71 -10.26
N ILE A 186 -2.92 -5.45 -10.55
CA ILE A 186 -3.15 -4.39 -9.56
C ILE A 186 -4.15 -4.86 -8.49
N ARG A 187 -5.25 -5.48 -8.92
CA ARG A 187 -6.28 -5.98 -8.00
C ARG A 187 -5.69 -7.01 -7.03
N GLU A 188 -4.85 -7.90 -7.52
CA GLU A 188 -4.34 -9.06 -6.79
C GLU A 188 -3.22 -8.67 -5.84
N GLU A 189 -2.31 -7.78 -6.26
CA GLU A 189 -1.28 -7.18 -5.40
C GLU A 189 -1.90 -6.44 -4.22
N ILE A 190 -2.90 -5.57 -4.47
CA ILE A 190 -3.61 -4.82 -3.42
C ILE A 190 -4.37 -5.78 -2.50
N TRP A 191 -5.12 -6.73 -3.06
CA TRP A 191 -5.93 -7.67 -2.28
C TRP A 191 -5.08 -8.55 -1.37
N LYS A 192 -4.02 -9.14 -1.90
CA LYS A 192 -3.16 -10.04 -1.13
C LYS A 192 -2.38 -9.30 -0.07
N THR A 193 -1.88 -8.11 -0.38
CA THR A 193 -1.24 -7.22 0.60
C THR A 193 -2.19 -6.89 1.74
N PHE A 194 -3.44 -6.53 1.45
CA PHE A 194 -4.42 -6.22 2.49
C PHE A 194 -4.76 -7.44 3.38
N TYR A 195 -5.08 -8.57 2.76
CA TYR A 195 -5.55 -9.75 3.52
C TYR A 195 -4.46 -10.41 4.37
N HIS A 196 -3.19 -10.14 4.08
CA HIS A 196 -2.06 -10.63 4.87
C HIS A 196 -2.15 -10.25 6.36
N TYR A 197 -2.82 -9.14 6.69
CA TYR A 197 -2.95 -8.62 8.06
C TYR A 197 -4.23 -9.06 8.78
N GLY A 198 -4.98 -10.00 8.18
CA GLY A 198 -6.09 -10.67 8.86
C GLY A 198 -7.37 -9.85 9.00
N ILE A 199 -7.54 -8.77 8.24
CA ILE A 199 -8.81 -8.04 8.17
C ILE A 199 -9.81 -8.84 7.31
N LYS A 200 -10.97 -9.16 7.87
CA LYS A 200 -11.96 -10.05 7.24
C LYS A 200 -12.63 -9.44 6.00
N GLU A 201 -13.05 -8.19 6.11
CA GLU A 201 -13.87 -7.55 5.09
C GLU A 201 -13.27 -6.21 4.63
N LYS A 202 -13.53 -5.86 3.37
CA LYS A 202 -12.94 -4.67 2.75
C LYS A 202 -13.81 -4.05 1.68
N THR A 203 -13.69 -2.74 1.57
CA THR A 203 -14.08 -1.99 0.38
C THR A 203 -12.93 -1.10 -0.08
N PHE A 204 -12.66 -1.13 -1.37
CA PHE A 204 -11.66 -0.27 -1.99
C PHE A 204 -12.34 0.66 -2.99
N THR A 205 -12.13 1.96 -2.78
CA THR A 205 -12.57 3.00 -3.69
C THR A 205 -11.37 3.75 -4.27
N TYR A 206 -11.59 4.44 -5.37
CA TYR A 206 -10.65 5.38 -5.99
C TYR A 206 -11.44 6.65 -6.32
N TYR A 207 -11.16 7.73 -5.58
CA TYR A 207 -11.98 8.94 -5.57
C TYR A 207 -13.48 8.62 -5.38
N GLY A 208 -13.80 7.77 -4.39
CA GLY A 208 -15.16 7.39 -4.03
C GLY A 208 -15.86 6.38 -4.97
N LYS A 209 -15.20 5.91 -6.04
CA LYS A 209 -15.74 4.87 -6.94
C LYS A 209 -15.10 3.52 -6.64
N PHE A 210 -15.87 2.44 -6.63
CA PHE A 210 -15.32 1.10 -6.39
C PHE A 210 -14.19 0.76 -7.37
N ILE A 211 -13.02 0.43 -6.84
CA ILE A 211 -11.85 0.13 -7.68
C ILE A 211 -12.08 -1.11 -8.55
N ILE A 212 -12.85 -2.08 -8.06
CA ILE A 212 -13.15 -3.29 -8.83
C ILE A 212 -13.95 -2.98 -10.09
N ASP A 213 -14.86 -2.00 -10.04
CA ASP A 213 -15.64 -1.57 -11.20
C ASP A 213 -14.77 -0.82 -12.21
N LEU A 214 -13.73 -0.12 -11.74
CA LEU A 214 -12.79 0.58 -12.60
C LEU A 214 -11.84 -0.40 -13.29
N LEU A 215 -11.32 -1.39 -12.56
CA LEU A 215 -10.38 -2.39 -13.07
C LEU A 215 -11.05 -3.49 -13.91
N SER A 216 -12.37 -3.66 -13.81
CA SER A 216 -13.10 -4.66 -14.60
C SER A 216 -13.56 -4.16 -15.98
N ARG A 217 -13.42 -2.85 -16.27
CA ARG A 217 -13.80 -2.29 -17.57
C ARG A 217 -12.83 -2.72 -18.67
N LYS A 218 -13.39 -3.16 -19.79
CA LYS A 218 -12.65 -3.50 -21.01
C LYS A 218 -12.01 -2.27 -21.62
#